data_AF-A0A1U7LXN9-F1
#
_entry.id   AF-A0A1U7LXN9-F1
#
_cell.length_a   1.000
_cell.length_b   1.000
_cell.length_c   1.000
_cell.angle_alpha   90.00
_cell.angle_beta   90.00
_cell.angle_gamma   90.00
#
_symmetry.space_group_name_H-M   'P 1'
#
loop_
_entity.id
_entity.type
_entity.pdbx_description
1 polymer ?
#
loop_
_entity_poly.entity_id
_entity_poly.type
_entity_poly.pdbx_seq_one_letter_code
_entity_poly.pdbx_strand_id
1 'polypeptide(L)'
;MILRIVYPYTDENEKYFIDTDKKYIDLIVSKYVPNDYNIIEVKPILDGFHQIICLKDNQYDITNYYDSYKITVDFKTHTVLGFNQCHEYIVNGLPKIDRNEAMEIAINYCENNNIKFNYSGIPLIELEVRKENDYFENNSLEGLNDIDLEIYANRQLERPLHCSYVVTFDDFSVLVDAYTGEIIGGDEFAASKDGASYYGTHKGKNTKYFTSSASNINSILNSLGYNSYTDSADNDNGVSLRRFVRGDGNNYAFAFSGHASPISLGNGLEYGYVRYLGLNDVTCCWKFVFLNGCNTAEDTRWRDAFGISGSSNGKIFLGWYKGIKLGTMLDFTGNLKHQVRRNPSKTFYSNVLRAIEKPGTYYYIRFWGDKNISGRV
;
A
#
# COMPACT_ATOMS: atom_id res chain seq x y z
N MET A 1 -18.59 -31.81 -31.33
CA MET A 1 -18.15 -30.44 -31.00
C MET A 1 -17.03 -30.59 -29.99
N ILE A 2 -15.80 -30.23 -30.36
CA ILE A 2 -14.59 -30.46 -29.57
C ILE A 2 -14.51 -29.35 -28.51
N LEU A 3 -14.62 -29.68 -27.23
CA LEU A 3 -14.30 -28.76 -26.13
C LEU A 3 -12.80 -28.47 -26.14
N ARG A 4 -12.42 -27.24 -26.48
CA ARG A 4 -11.08 -26.71 -26.17
C ARG A 4 -11.13 -26.16 -24.74
N ILE A 5 -10.58 -26.93 -23.80
CA ILE A 5 -10.17 -26.40 -22.49
C ILE A 5 -8.86 -25.66 -22.74
N VAL A 6 -8.90 -24.32 -22.63
CA VAL A 6 -7.69 -23.49 -22.59
C VAL A 6 -7.29 -23.42 -21.12
N TYR A 7 -6.22 -24.12 -20.75
CA TYR A 7 -5.57 -23.92 -19.46
C TYR A 7 -4.75 -22.62 -19.53
N PRO A 8 -4.93 -21.66 -18.61
CA PRO A 8 -3.99 -20.56 -18.50
C PRO A 8 -2.64 -21.10 -17.99
N TYR A 9 -1.60 -20.45 -18.49
CA TYR A 9 -0.18 -20.73 -18.27
C TYR A 9 0.11 -20.91 -16.77
N THR A 10 0.54 -22.11 -16.38
CA THR A 10 0.92 -22.43 -14.99
C THR A 10 2.23 -21.74 -14.65
N ASP A 11 2.17 -20.73 -13.78
CA ASP A 11 3.34 -20.18 -13.11
C ASP A 11 3.83 -21.20 -12.07
N GLU A 12 5.13 -21.49 -12.02
CA GLU A 12 5.74 -22.61 -11.27
C GLU A 12 5.61 -22.52 -9.72
N ASN A 13 4.80 -21.59 -9.20
CA ASN A 13 4.53 -21.38 -7.78
C ASN A 13 3.31 -22.17 -7.24
N GLU A 14 2.58 -22.93 -8.06
CA GLU A 14 1.47 -23.81 -7.61
C GLU A 14 1.92 -25.11 -6.90
N LYS A 15 3.20 -25.23 -6.52
CA LYS A 15 3.63 -26.32 -5.63
C LYS A 15 3.33 -25.94 -4.19
N TYR A 16 2.08 -26.08 -3.76
CA TYR A 16 1.62 -26.60 -2.47
C TYR A 16 0.09 -26.44 -2.35
N PHE A 17 -0.68 -27.05 -3.26
CA PHE A 17 -2.07 -27.44 -2.97
C PHE A 17 -2.08 -28.95 -2.74
N ILE A 18 -2.23 -29.37 -1.50
CA ILE A 18 -2.38 -30.81 -1.18
C ILE A 18 -3.83 -31.19 -1.52
N ASP A 19 -4.07 -32.36 -2.11
CA ASP A 19 -5.42 -32.85 -2.47
C ASP A 19 -6.45 -32.79 -1.31
N THR A 20 -5.98 -32.74 -0.07
CA THR A 20 -6.79 -32.55 1.14
C THR A 20 -7.42 -31.16 1.25
N ASP A 21 -6.71 -30.12 0.82
CA ASP A 21 -7.15 -28.72 0.93
C ASP A 21 -8.27 -28.44 -0.08
N LYS A 22 -8.21 -29.05 -1.26
CA LYS A 22 -9.27 -28.96 -2.28
C LYS A 22 -10.59 -29.55 -1.78
N LYS A 23 -10.55 -30.74 -1.18
CA LYS A 23 -11.75 -31.37 -0.58
C LYS A 23 -12.32 -30.52 0.56
N TYR A 24 -11.46 -29.87 1.34
CA TYR A 24 -11.88 -28.97 2.42
C TYR A 24 -12.56 -27.71 1.88
N ILE A 25 -12.00 -27.08 0.84
CA ILE A 25 -12.60 -25.95 0.13
C ILE A 25 -13.97 -26.32 -0.42
N ASP A 26 -14.07 -27.43 -1.17
CA ASP A 26 -15.34 -27.92 -1.75
C ASP A 26 -16.40 -28.16 -0.66
N LEU A 27 -15.99 -28.72 0.48
CA LEU A 27 -16.87 -28.92 1.63
C LEU A 27 -17.38 -27.60 2.22
N ILE A 28 -16.52 -26.61 2.41
CA ILE A 28 -16.91 -25.31 2.96
C ILE A 28 -17.87 -24.60 1.99
N VAL A 29 -17.51 -24.55 0.71
CA VAL A 29 -18.30 -23.87 -0.32
C VAL A 29 -19.68 -24.52 -0.44
N SER A 30 -19.75 -25.85 -0.57
CA SER A 30 -21.05 -26.56 -0.63
C SER A 30 -21.93 -26.40 0.63
N LYS A 31 -21.33 -26.05 1.77
CA LYS A 31 -22.05 -25.85 3.03
C LYS A 31 -22.56 -24.43 3.24
N TYR A 32 -21.78 -23.42 2.81
CA TYR A 32 -22.02 -22.03 3.16
C TYR A 32 -22.36 -21.12 1.98
N VAL A 33 -22.13 -21.57 0.74
CA VAL A 33 -22.30 -20.77 -0.47
C VAL A 33 -23.41 -21.36 -1.33
N PRO A 34 -24.37 -20.55 -1.82
CA PRO A 34 -25.38 -21.01 -2.78
C PRO A 34 -24.77 -21.57 -4.08
N ASN A 35 -25.44 -22.55 -4.69
CA ASN A 35 -24.93 -23.29 -5.85
C ASN A 35 -24.75 -22.45 -7.14
N ASP A 36 -25.28 -21.24 -7.18
CA ASP A 36 -25.15 -20.28 -8.28
C ASP A 36 -23.91 -19.38 -8.17
N TYR A 37 -23.04 -19.63 -7.19
CA TYR A 37 -21.75 -18.97 -7.05
C TYR A 37 -20.60 -19.96 -7.28
N ASN A 38 -19.55 -19.49 -7.95
CA ASN A 38 -18.37 -20.28 -8.27
C ASN A 38 -17.13 -19.70 -7.60
N ILE A 39 -16.20 -20.58 -7.20
CA ILE A 39 -14.89 -20.19 -6.70
C ILE A 39 -14.09 -19.58 -7.85
N ILE A 40 -13.70 -18.32 -7.74
CA ILE A 40 -12.85 -17.64 -8.73
C ILE A 40 -11.44 -17.39 -8.24
N GLU A 41 -11.25 -17.34 -6.92
CA GLU A 41 -9.95 -17.07 -6.32
C GLU A 41 -9.84 -17.76 -4.97
N VAL A 42 -8.70 -18.42 -4.73
CA VAL A 42 -8.28 -18.84 -3.40
C VAL A 42 -6.94 -18.18 -3.15
N LYS A 43 -6.95 -17.08 -2.40
CA LYS A 43 -5.72 -16.30 -2.16
C LYS A 43 -5.22 -16.46 -0.73
N PRO A 44 -3.90 -16.61 -0.52
CA PRO A 44 -3.33 -16.50 0.81
C PRO A 44 -3.44 -15.06 1.33
N ILE A 45 -3.77 -14.89 2.62
CA ILE A 45 -3.80 -13.55 3.26
C ILE A 45 -2.66 -13.39 4.28
N LEU A 46 -2.53 -14.32 5.25
CA LEU A 46 -1.51 -14.33 6.33
C LEU A 46 -1.46 -15.69 7.06
N ASP A 47 -0.33 -16.12 7.65
CA ASP A 47 -0.20 -17.22 8.65
C ASP A 47 -0.82 -18.60 8.28
N GLY A 48 -0.95 -18.91 6.99
CA GLY A 48 -1.63 -20.13 6.51
C GLY A 48 -3.15 -19.98 6.35
N PHE A 49 -3.68 -18.77 6.60
CA PHE A 49 -5.05 -18.39 6.30
C PHE A 49 -5.21 -18.02 4.82
N HIS A 50 -6.33 -18.48 4.26
CA HIS A 50 -6.71 -18.25 2.88
C HIS A 50 -8.06 -17.55 2.82
N GLN A 51 -8.26 -16.71 1.80
CA GLN A 51 -9.57 -16.21 1.41
C GLN A 51 -10.05 -17.01 0.20
N ILE A 52 -11.20 -17.63 0.33
CA ILE A 52 -11.95 -18.19 -0.79
C ILE A 52 -12.93 -17.11 -1.23
N ILE A 53 -12.86 -16.70 -2.49
CA ILE A 53 -13.79 -15.75 -3.09
C ILE A 53 -14.66 -16.49 -4.09
N CYS A 54 -15.96 -16.44 -3.83
CA CYS A 54 -16.98 -16.99 -4.72
C CYS A 54 -17.79 -15.84 -5.31
N LEU A 55 -17.92 -15.81 -6.63
CA LEU A 55 -18.74 -14.83 -7.35
C LEU A 55 -19.97 -15.50 -7.93
N LYS A 56 -21.06 -14.74 -8.03
CA LYS A 56 -22.24 -15.19 -8.76
C LYS A 56 -21.98 -15.07 -10.25
N ASP A 57 -22.24 -16.14 -10.99
CA ASP A 57 -22.30 -16.04 -12.44
C ASP A 57 -23.50 -15.16 -12.81
N ASN A 58 -23.27 -14.16 -13.66
CA ASN A 58 -24.34 -13.47 -14.34
C ASN A 58 -24.34 -13.87 -15.82
N GLN A 59 -25.51 -13.79 -16.44
CA GLN A 59 -25.72 -14.17 -17.84
C GLN A 59 -24.94 -13.33 -18.87
N TYR A 60 -24.18 -12.34 -18.41
CA TYR A 60 -23.46 -11.38 -19.24
C TYR A 60 -21.93 -11.53 -19.12
N ASP A 61 -21.43 -12.51 -18.35
CA ASP A 61 -20.00 -12.78 -18.17
C ASP A 61 -19.23 -11.56 -17.58
N ILE A 62 -19.87 -10.84 -16.65
CA ILE A 62 -19.30 -9.64 -15.99
C ILE A 62 -18.73 -10.02 -14.63
N THR A 63 -17.49 -9.66 -14.31
CA THR A 63 -16.93 -9.91 -12.97
C THR A 63 -17.57 -8.98 -11.95
N ASN A 64 -18.25 -9.52 -10.92
CA ASN A 64 -18.95 -8.71 -9.92
C ASN A 64 -18.54 -9.06 -8.47
N TYR A 65 -17.48 -8.43 -7.96
CA TYR A 65 -17.06 -8.60 -6.56
C TYR A 65 -18.05 -8.04 -5.53
N TYR A 66 -19.04 -7.26 -5.97
CA TYR A 66 -20.11 -6.68 -5.16
C TYR A 66 -21.38 -7.57 -5.12
N ASP A 67 -21.32 -8.76 -5.73
CA ASP A 67 -22.23 -9.89 -5.50
C ASP A 67 -21.38 -11.15 -5.25
N SER A 68 -20.86 -11.26 -4.03
CA SER A 68 -19.84 -12.25 -3.67
C SER A 68 -19.98 -12.82 -2.27
N TYR A 69 -19.41 -14.01 -2.10
CA TYR A 69 -19.09 -14.58 -0.80
C TYR A 69 -17.58 -14.61 -0.61
N LYS A 70 -17.11 -14.12 0.54
CA LYS A 70 -15.70 -14.13 0.94
C LYS A 70 -15.57 -14.93 2.23
N ILE A 71 -14.82 -16.02 2.17
CA ILE A 71 -14.64 -16.93 3.30
C ILE A 71 -13.17 -16.93 3.70
N THR A 72 -12.89 -16.60 4.95
CA THR A 72 -11.55 -16.68 5.52
C THR A 72 -11.42 -17.99 6.27
N VAL A 73 -10.40 -18.78 5.92
CA VAL A 73 -10.19 -20.14 6.43
C VAL A 73 -8.76 -20.34 6.86
N ASP A 74 -8.56 -21.13 7.90
CA ASP A 74 -7.27 -21.68 8.29
C ASP A 74 -7.11 -23.07 7.70
N PHE A 75 -6.25 -23.23 6.70
CA PHE A 75 -5.99 -24.55 6.10
C PHE A 75 -5.20 -25.48 7.03
N LYS A 76 -4.44 -24.94 8.00
CA LYS A 76 -3.69 -25.77 8.93
C LYS A 76 -4.61 -26.49 9.93
N THR A 77 -5.65 -25.80 10.39
CA THR A 77 -6.61 -26.34 11.37
C THR A 77 -7.95 -26.74 10.78
N HIS A 78 -8.15 -26.51 9.48
CA HIS A 78 -9.44 -26.66 8.80
C HIS A 78 -10.58 -25.92 9.53
N THR A 79 -10.33 -24.67 9.93
CA THR A 79 -11.32 -23.82 10.63
C THR A 79 -11.77 -22.64 9.75
N VAL A 80 -13.07 -22.40 9.67
CA VAL A 80 -13.63 -21.17 9.08
C VAL A 80 -13.58 -20.05 10.12
N LEU A 81 -12.91 -18.95 9.78
CA LEU A 81 -12.68 -17.81 10.68
C LEU A 81 -13.58 -16.62 10.40
N GLY A 82 -14.00 -16.46 9.14
CA GLY A 82 -14.83 -15.35 8.72
C GLY A 82 -15.64 -15.72 7.49
N PHE A 83 -16.87 -15.22 7.45
CA PHE A 83 -17.77 -15.39 6.34
C PHE A 83 -18.46 -14.05 6.08
N ASN A 84 -18.26 -13.49 4.89
CA ASN A 84 -18.83 -12.22 4.50
C ASN A 84 -19.60 -12.40 3.20
N GLN A 85 -20.84 -11.92 3.20
CA GLN A 85 -21.71 -11.82 2.05
C GLN A 85 -21.75 -10.36 1.61
N CYS A 86 -21.50 -10.11 0.33
CA CYS A 86 -21.65 -8.79 -0.30
C CYS A 86 -22.68 -8.91 -1.42
N HIS A 87 -23.77 -8.16 -1.34
CA HIS A 87 -24.88 -8.16 -2.33
C HIS A 87 -25.28 -6.71 -2.62
N GLU A 88 -24.30 -5.89 -2.96
CA GLU A 88 -24.45 -4.44 -3.14
C GLU A 88 -24.82 -4.06 -4.58
N TYR A 89 -24.56 -4.94 -5.56
CA TYR A 89 -24.85 -4.65 -6.96
C TYR A 89 -25.33 -5.86 -7.75
N ILE A 90 -26.37 -5.68 -8.56
CA ILE A 90 -26.92 -6.70 -9.46
C ILE A 90 -26.73 -6.24 -10.91
N VAL A 91 -26.08 -7.06 -11.72
CA VAL A 91 -25.90 -6.81 -13.15
C VAL A 91 -27.23 -7.08 -13.88
N ASN A 92 -27.87 -6.02 -14.38
CA ASN A 92 -29.25 -6.09 -14.89
C ASN A 92 -29.34 -6.03 -16.44
N GLY A 93 -28.24 -5.91 -17.17
CA GLY A 93 -28.25 -5.77 -18.62
C GLY A 93 -26.90 -6.01 -19.28
N LEU A 94 -26.92 -6.16 -20.61
CA LEU A 94 -25.71 -6.09 -21.43
C LEU A 94 -25.18 -4.64 -21.47
N PRO A 95 -23.85 -4.45 -21.56
CA PRO A 95 -23.25 -3.16 -21.89
C PRO A 95 -23.92 -2.49 -23.10
N LYS A 96 -24.06 -1.17 -23.06
CA LYS A 96 -24.56 -0.37 -24.19
C LYS A 96 -23.44 0.10 -25.11
N ILE A 97 -22.23 0.21 -24.59
CA ILE A 97 -21.01 0.46 -25.37
C ILE A 97 -20.18 -0.82 -25.46
N ASP A 98 -19.39 -0.94 -26.52
CA ASP A 98 -18.48 -2.07 -26.68
C ASP A 98 -17.05 -1.77 -26.18
N ARG A 99 -16.18 -2.78 -26.23
CA ARG A 99 -14.79 -2.68 -25.78
C ARG A 99 -13.98 -1.64 -26.57
N ASN A 100 -14.24 -1.48 -27.87
CA ASN A 100 -13.50 -0.54 -28.70
C ASN A 100 -13.94 0.90 -28.39
N GLU A 101 -15.24 1.11 -28.22
CA GLU A 101 -15.78 2.40 -27.82
C GLU A 101 -15.26 2.84 -26.45
N ALA A 102 -15.21 1.94 -25.47
CA ALA A 102 -14.61 2.22 -24.16
C ALA A 102 -13.12 2.58 -24.25
N MET A 103 -12.36 1.90 -25.11
CA MET A 103 -10.94 2.21 -25.35
C MET A 103 -10.76 3.61 -25.95
N GLU A 104 -11.56 3.96 -26.96
CA GLU A 104 -11.51 5.29 -27.59
C GLU A 104 -11.86 6.39 -26.58
N ILE A 105 -12.88 6.16 -25.74
CA ILE A 105 -13.26 7.08 -24.67
C ILE A 105 -12.09 7.30 -23.69
N ALA A 106 -11.44 6.22 -23.23
CA ALA A 106 -10.31 6.30 -22.30
C ALA A 106 -9.10 7.03 -22.89
N ILE A 107 -8.75 6.74 -24.14
CA ILE A 107 -7.63 7.42 -24.84
C ILE A 107 -7.94 8.91 -25.00
N ASN A 108 -9.11 9.25 -25.53
CA ASN A 108 -9.53 10.64 -25.71
C ASN A 108 -9.53 11.40 -24.38
N TYR A 109 -9.97 10.76 -23.30
CA TYR A 109 -9.90 11.36 -21.97
C TYR A 109 -8.46 11.69 -21.55
N CYS A 110 -7.54 10.74 -21.71
CA CYS A 110 -6.15 10.93 -21.33
C CYS A 110 -5.48 12.04 -22.15
N GLU A 111 -5.69 12.06 -23.47
CA GLU A 111 -5.16 13.09 -24.37
C GLU A 111 -5.69 14.49 -24.03
N ASN A 112 -7.01 14.62 -23.85
CA ASN A 112 -7.63 15.90 -23.52
C ASN A 112 -7.20 16.47 -22.16
N ASN A 113 -6.84 15.60 -21.22
CA ASN A 113 -6.40 15.99 -19.88
C ASN A 113 -4.87 16.01 -19.71
N ASN A 114 -4.10 15.84 -20.80
CA ASN A 114 -2.62 15.77 -20.78
C ASN A 114 -2.07 14.71 -19.82
N ILE A 115 -2.81 13.62 -19.62
CA ILE A 115 -2.35 12.47 -18.84
C ILE A 115 -1.38 11.69 -19.74
N LYS A 116 -0.18 11.43 -19.24
CA LYS A 116 0.81 10.63 -19.98
C LYS A 116 0.50 9.16 -19.80
N PHE A 117 0.39 8.44 -20.89
CA PHE A 117 0.23 7.00 -20.91
C PHE A 117 1.18 6.39 -21.92
N ASN A 118 1.84 5.30 -21.52
CA ASN A 118 2.53 4.42 -22.46
C ASN A 118 1.60 3.26 -22.76
N TYR A 119 1.51 2.91 -24.04
CA TYR A 119 1.02 1.60 -24.43
C TYR A 119 1.85 1.09 -25.59
N SER A 120 2.54 -0.01 -25.36
CA SER A 120 3.29 -0.70 -26.41
C SER A 120 2.39 -1.62 -27.29
N GLY A 121 1.08 -1.66 -27.01
CA GLY A 121 0.06 -2.44 -27.74
C GLY A 121 -1.37 -2.13 -27.30
N ILE A 122 -2.36 -2.91 -27.74
CA ILE A 122 -3.78 -2.71 -27.35
C ILE A 122 -3.90 -2.82 -25.81
N PRO A 123 -4.47 -1.83 -25.11
CA PRO A 123 -4.65 -1.88 -23.66
C PRO A 123 -5.47 -3.11 -23.25
N LEU A 124 -5.22 -3.63 -22.05
CA LEU A 124 -6.04 -4.71 -21.49
C LEU A 124 -7.41 -4.13 -21.12
N ILE A 125 -8.48 -4.78 -21.54
CA ILE A 125 -9.85 -4.33 -21.29
C ILE A 125 -10.62 -5.45 -20.61
N GLU A 126 -11.08 -5.19 -19.40
CA GLU A 126 -11.89 -6.12 -18.59
C GLU A 126 -13.25 -5.49 -18.29
N LEU A 127 -14.29 -6.32 -18.17
CA LEU A 127 -15.65 -5.85 -17.88
C LEU A 127 -16.02 -6.29 -16.47
N GLU A 128 -16.10 -5.32 -15.56
CA GLU A 128 -16.22 -5.58 -14.13
C GLU A 128 -17.20 -4.62 -13.46
N VAL A 129 -17.66 -4.96 -12.26
CA VAL A 129 -18.36 -4.00 -11.40
C VAL A 129 -17.35 -3.27 -10.53
N ARG A 130 -17.29 -1.94 -10.66
CA ARG A 130 -16.38 -1.05 -9.91
C ARG A 130 -17.17 0.08 -9.23
N LYS A 131 -16.62 0.59 -8.13
CA LYS A 131 -17.14 1.78 -7.47
C LYS A 131 -16.56 3.02 -8.14
N GLU A 132 -17.41 4.01 -8.40
CA GLU A 132 -16.97 5.31 -8.90
C GLU A 132 -15.89 5.90 -7.95
N ASN A 133 -14.92 6.62 -8.49
CA ASN A 133 -13.90 7.30 -7.72
C ASN A 133 -13.46 8.62 -8.37
N ASP A 134 -12.79 9.48 -7.60
CA ASP A 134 -12.31 10.79 -8.04
C ASP A 134 -10.88 10.79 -8.58
N TYR A 135 -10.35 9.67 -9.05
CA TYR A 135 -8.95 9.59 -9.44
C TYR A 135 -8.50 10.69 -10.42
N PHE A 136 -9.40 11.13 -11.29
CA PHE A 136 -9.14 12.22 -12.23
C PHE A 136 -9.80 13.56 -11.88
N GLU A 137 -10.54 13.63 -10.78
CA GLU A 137 -11.01 14.91 -10.26
C GLU A 137 -9.82 15.50 -9.47
N ASN A 138 -9.29 16.64 -9.90
CA ASN A 138 -8.21 17.37 -9.21
C ASN A 138 -8.68 17.98 -7.88
N ASN A 139 -9.18 17.14 -6.97
CA ASN A 139 -9.68 17.52 -5.66
C ASN A 139 -8.48 17.84 -4.75
N SER A 140 -8.27 19.12 -4.44
CA SER A 140 -7.25 19.52 -3.47
C SER A 140 -7.74 19.27 -2.06
N LEU A 141 -7.31 18.14 -1.47
CA LEU A 141 -7.60 17.81 -0.08
C LEU A 141 -6.85 18.70 0.91
N GLU A 142 -5.76 19.36 0.47
CA GLU A 142 -4.91 20.21 1.30
C GLU A 142 -5.62 21.42 1.91
N GLY A 143 -6.72 21.86 1.29
CA GLY A 143 -7.55 23.00 1.72
C GLY A 143 -8.77 22.64 2.55
N LEU A 144 -9.08 21.35 2.72
CA LEU A 144 -10.26 20.91 3.47
C LEU A 144 -9.98 20.91 4.98
N ASN A 145 -10.97 21.31 5.78
CA ASN A 145 -10.94 21.13 7.23
C ASN A 145 -11.44 19.73 7.63
N ASP A 146 -11.33 19.37 8.90
CA ASP A 146 -11.70 18.02 9.40
C ASP A 146 -13.15 17.62 9.10
N ILE A 147 -14.09 18.57 9.13
CA ILE A 147 -15.51 18.32 8.83
C ILE A 147 -15.67 18.06 7.33
N ASP A 148 -15.02 18.87 6.49
CA ASP A 148 -15.08 18.70 5.04
C ASP A 148 -14.39 17.40 4.58
N LEU A 149 -13.36 16.95 5.30
CA LEU A 149 -12.71 15.66 5.08
C LEU A 149 -13.61 14.49 5.45
N GLU A 150 -14.35 14.57 6.57
CA GLU A 150 -15.33 13.54 6.96
C GLU A 150 -16.49 13.47 5.94
N ILE A 151 -16.99 14.63 5.49
CA ILE A 151 -18.00 14.72 4.43
C ILE A 151 -17.45 14.14 3.12
N TYR A 152 -16.20 14.46 2.77
CA TYR A 152 -15.55 13.90 1.59
C TYR A 152 -15.42 12.37 1.69
N ALA A 153 -14.93 11.84 2.80
CA ALA A 153 -14.77 10.39 3.02
C ALA A 153 -16.12 9.64 2.98
N ASN A 154 -17.15 10.19 3.61
CA ASN A 154 -18.50 9.61 3.57
C ASN A 154 -19.04 9.59 2.14
N ARG A 155 -18.84 10.68 1.37
CA ARG A 155 -19.20 10.72 -0.06
C ARG A 155 -18.45 9.67 -0.87
N GLN A 156 -17.16 9.40 -0.61
CA GLN A 156 -16.43 8.33 -1.29
C GLN A 156 -17.00 6.94 -0.98
N LEU A 157 -17.46 6.69 0.26
CA LEU A 157 -18.10 5.43 0.63
C LEU A 157 -19.45 5.24 -0.06
N GLU A 158 -20.19 6.33 -0.21
CA GLU A 158 -21.52 6.40 -0.84
C GLU A 158 -21.48 6.45 -2.37
N ARG A 159 -20.30 6.49 -2.98
CA ARG A 159 -20.18 6.52 -4.44
C ARG A 159 -20.85 5.31 -5.08
N PRO A 160 -21.55 5.51 -6.21
CA PRO A 160 -22.29 4.47 -6.88
C PRO A 160 -21.39 3.36 -7.41
N LEU A 161 -21.97 2.17 -7.52
CA LEU A 161 -21.39 1.02 -8.19
C LEU A 161 -21.85 1.00 -9.64
N HIS A 162 -20.94 0.68 -10.54
CA HIS A 162 -21.15 0.68 -11.98
C HIS A 162 -20.66 -0.62 -12.58
N CYS A 163 -21.32 -1.07 -13.65
CA CYS A 163 -20.73 -1.99 -14.59
C CYS A 163 -19.81 -1.18 -15.51
N SER A 164 -18.55 -1.57 -15.62
CA SER A 164 -17.52 -0.70 -16.18
C SER A 164 -16.50 -1.49 -16.99
N TYR A 165 -16.07 -0.90 -18.09
CA TYR A 165 -14.84 -1.32 -18.75
C TYR A 165 -13.64 -0.76 -17.98
N VAL A 166 -12.78 -1.64 -17.50
CA VAL A 166 -11.47 -1.32 -16.93
C VAL A 166 -10.46 -1.33 -18.06
N VAL A 167 -10.11 -0.14 -18.58
CA VAL A 167 -9.15 0.02 -19.68
C VAL A 167 -7.76 0.28 -19.11
N THR A 168 -6.92 -0.76 -19.10
CA THR A 168 -5.59 -0.77 -18.48
C THR A 168 -4.51 -0.48 -19.51
N PHE A 169 -3.85 0.67 -19.34
CA PHE A 169 -2.58 1.02 -19.97
C PHE A 169 -1.40 0.45 -19.14
N ASP A 170 -0.16 0.57 -19.63
CA ASP A 170 1.01 -0.02 -18.97
C ASP A 170 1.20 0.45 -17.51
N ASP A 171 0.74 1.67 -17.19
CA ASP A 171 1.01 2.35 -15.92
C ASP A 171 -0.26 2.76 -15.12
N PHE A 172 -1.47 2.54 -15.64
CA PHE A 172 -2.75 2.83 -14.96
C PHE A 172 -3.96 2.33 -15.78
N SER A 173 -5.13 2.40 -15.19
CA SER A 173 -6.43 2.03 -15.72
C SER A 173 -7.41 3.18 -15.68
N VAL A 174 -8.30 3.24 -16.66
CA VAL A 174 -9.44 4.15 -16.73
C VAL A 174 -10.73 3.33 -16.62
N LEU A 175 -11.66 3.77 -15.77
CA LEU A 175 -12.97 3.16 -15.60
C LEU A 175 -14.00 3.91 -16.45
N VAL A 176 -14.54 3.21 -17.45
CA VAL A 176 -15.60 3.72 -18.33
C VAL A 176 -16.89 2.99 -18.00
N ASP A 177 -17.97 3.70 -17.64
CA ASP A 177 -19.27 3.10 -17.42
C ASP A 177 -19.77 2.40 -18.70
N ALA A 178 -20.08 1.12 -18.59
CA ALA A 178 -20.41 0.26 -19.72
C ALA A 178 -21.81 0.55 -20.31
N TYR A 179 -22.64 1.34 -19.63
CA TYR A 179 -23.98 1.73 -20.06
C TYR A 179 -24.05 3.18 -20.56
N THR A 180 -23.26 4.10 -20.01
CA THR A 180 -23.31 5.53 -20.35
C THR A 180 -22.10 6.00 -21.16
N GLY A 181 -20.97 5.29 -21.08
CA GLY A 181 -19.70 5.74 -21.64
C GLY A 181 -19.03 6.87 -20.85
N GLU A 182 -19.53 7.17 -19.65
CA GLU A 182 -18.93 8.18 -18.79
C GLU A 182 -17.65 7.65 -18.12
N ILE A 183 -16.66 8.53 -17.95
CA ILE A 183 -15.49 8.25 -17.12
C ILE A 183 -15.94 8.36 -15.66
N ILE A 184 -15.92 7.24 -14.95
CA ILE A 184 -16.37 7.14 -13.56
C ILE A 184 -15.21 6.95 -12.57
N GLY A 185 -13.98 6.95 -13.06
CA GLY A 185 -12.79 6.78 -12.24
C GLY A 185 -11.62 6.16 -13.00
N GLY A 186 -10.63 5.68 -12.25
CA GLY A 186 -9.44 4.97 -12.73
C GLY A 186 -8.87 4.09 -11.63
N ASP A 187 -7.82 3.32 -11.92
CA ASP A 187 -7.02 2.59 -10.93
C ASP A 187 -5.56 2.41 -11.39
N GLU A 188 -4.62 2.26 -10.46
CA GLU A 188 -3.20 1.87 -10.68
C GLU A 188 -2.15 2.90 -11.12
N PHE A 189 -2.26 4.15 -10.66
CA PHE A 189 -1.16 4.65 -9.84
C PHE A 189 -1.71 4.72 -8.41
N ALA A 190 -0.90 4.34 -7.44
CA ALA A 190 -1.14 4.72 -6.06
C ALA A 190 -1.66 6.16 -6.02
N ALA A 191 -2.84 6.43 -5.41
CA ALA A 191 -3.10 7.72 -4.77
C ALA A 191 -1.76 8.11 -4.13
N SER A 192 -1.16 9.24 -4.53
CA SER A 192 0.27 9.47 -4.31
C SER A 192 0.63 8.95 -2.92
N LYS A 193 1.35 7.82 -2.87
CA LYS A 193 1.62 7.18 -1.58
C LYS A 193 2.64 8.10 -0.96
N ASP A 194 2.16 9.07 -0.21
CA ASP A 194 2.99 10.20 0.15
C ASP A 194 3.98 9.71 1.18
N GLY A 195 5.22 10.09 0.93
CA GLY A 195 6.35 9.85 1.81
C GLY A 195 6.88 11.16 2.34
N ALA A 196 7.21 11.21 3.62
CA ALA A 196 8.01 12.31 4.13
C ALA A 196 9.19 11.79 4.93
N SER A 197 10.35 12.37 4.67
CA SER A 197 11.54 12.17 5.48
C SER A 197 11.90 13.44 6.22
N TYR A 198 11.41 13.55 7.45
CA TYR A 198 11.70 14.68 8.32
C TYR A 198 13.08 14.56 8.97
N TYR A 199 13.65 15.71 9.34
CA TYR A 199 14.76 15.76 10.25
C TYR A 199 14.55 16.79 11.37
N GLY A 200 15.12 16.52 12.54
CA GLY A 200 15.16 17.44 13.66
C GLY A 200 16.62 17.70 14.06
N THR A 201 17.02 18.97 14.11
CA THR A 201 18.40 19.38 14.41
C THR A 201 18.46 20.32 15.60
N HIS A 202 19.65 20.42 16.15
CA HIS A 202 19.94 21.42 17.17
C HIS A 202 20.71 22.57 16.52
N LYS A 203 20.07 23.73 16.27
CA LYS A 203 20.68 25.05 15.93
C LYS A 203 22.13 24.97 15.39
N GLY A 204 22.35 24.26 14.28
CA GLY A 204 23.65 24.13 13.58
C GLY A 204 24.61 23.02 14.03
N LYS A 205 24.43 22.36 15.18
CA LYS A 205 25.22 21.15 15.55
C LYS A 205 24.53 19.91 15.03
N ASN A 206 25.32 18.99 14.47
CA ASN A 206 24.88 17.69 13.94
C ASN A 206 23.88 17.74 12.77
N THR A 207 23.44 18.95 12.36
CA THR A 207 22.54 19.22 11.23
C THR A 207 22.92 18.38 10.02
N LYS A 208 24.20 18.39 9.60
CA LYS A 208 24.66 17.63 8.43
C LYS A 208 24.36 16.12 8.50
N TYR A 209 24.40 15.49 9.68
CA TYR A 209 24.17 14.05 9.80
C TYR A 209 22.68 13.74 9.65
N PHE A 210 21.82 14.52 10.31
CA PHE A 210 20.38 14.32 10.25
C PHE A 210 19.80 14.73 8.90
N THR A 211 20.21 15.88 8.34
CA THR A 211 19.76 16.32 7.01
C THR A 211 20.23 15.36 5.90
N SER A 212 21.49 14.92 5.93
CA SER A 212 21.99 13.97 4.93
C SER A 212 21.35 12.59 5.08
N SER A 213 21.08 12.14 6.32
CA SER A 213 20.37 10.88 6.54
C SER A 213 18.93 10.96 6.04
N ALA A 214 18.22 12.06 6.33
CA ALA A 214 16.87 12.27 5.82
C ALA A 214 16.85 12.37 4.28
N SER A 215 17.81 13.07 3.67
CA SER A 215 17.93 13.10 2.21
C SER A 215 18.22 11.72 1.61
N ASN A 216 19.07 10.91 2.27
CA ASN A 216 19.30 9.53 1.84
C ASN A 216 18.03 8.68 1.93
N ILE A 217 17.27 8.80 3.01
CA ILE A 217 16.01 8.07 3.20
C ILE A 217 14.95 8.55 2.21
N ASN A 218 14.83 9.85 1.94
CA ASN A 218 13.96 10.36 0.89
C ASN A 218 14.32 9.78 -0.49
N SER A 219 15.61 9.64 -0.79
CA SER A 219 16.04 8.96 -2.02
C SER A 219 15.67 7.48 -2.04
N ILE A 220 15.63 6.81 -0.89
CA ILE A 220 15.14 5.43 -0.77
C ILE A 220 13.63 5.42 -1.05
N LEU A 221 12.84 6.28 -0.39
CA LEU A 221 11.39 6.38 -0.57
C LEU A 221 11.01 6.64 -2.03
N ASN A 222 11.64 7.61 -2.68
CA ASN A 222 11.47 7.86 -4.12
C ASN A 222 11.88 6.64 -4.96
N SER A 223 12.96 5.94 -4.59
CA SER A 223 13.36 4.71 -5.29
C SER A 223 12.38 3.56 -5.08
N LEU A 224 11.52 3.63 -4.06
CA LEU A 224 10.45 2.67 -3.79
C LEU A 224 9.12 3.07 -4.44
N GLY A 225 9.00 4.26 -5.03
CA GLY A 225 7.76 4.71 -5.71
C GLY A 225 6.89 5.64 -4.87
N TYR A 226 7.31 6.02 -3.65
CA TYR A 226 6.59 7.02 -2.86
C TYR A 226 6.83 8.43 -3.41
N ASN A 227 5.76 9.22 -3.53
CA ASN A 227 5.86 10.66 -3.78
C ASN A 227 6.40 11.33 -2.52
N SER A 228 7.71 11.61 -2.47
CA SER A 228 8.37 11.92 -1.20
C SER A 228 9.32 13.11 -1.19
N TYR A 229 9.25 13.85 -0.09
CA TYR A 229 10.06 15.03 0.17
C TYR A 229 10.85 14.94 1.48
N THR A 230 11.85 15.83 1.60
CA THR A 230 12.64 16.03 2.82
C THR A 230 12.27 17.37 3.43
N ASP A 231 12.02 17.43 4.74
CA ASP A 231 11.71 18.68 5.43
C ASP A 231 12.26 18.74 6.86
N SER A 232 12.38 19.95 7.40
CA SER A 232 12.86 20.24 8.74
C SER A 232 11.70 20.38 9.71
N ALA A 233 11.64 19.51 10.72
CA ALA A 233 10.72 19.66 11.85
C ALA A 233 11.10 20.84 12.77
N ASP A 234 12.29 21.43 12.59
CA ASP A 234 12.73 22.57 13.40
C ASP A 234 12.05 23.88 13.00
N ASN A 235 11.62 24.01 11.73
CA ASN A 235 11.11 25.26 11.18
C ASN A 235 9.82 25.72 11.87
N ASP A 236 9.03 24.77 12.37
CA ASP A 236 7.71 25.01 12.95
C ASP A 236 7.48 24.23 14.25
N ASN A 237 8.55 23.78 14.92
CA ASN A 237 8.47 22.96 16.13
C ASN A 237 7.62 21.67 15.94
N GLY A 238 7.74 21.04 14.76
CA GLY A 238 7.14 19.76 14.41
C GLY A 238 5.66 19.83 14.08
N VAL A 239 5.11 21.01 13.79
CA VAL A 239 3.68 21.18 13.43
C VAL A 239 3.37 20.47 12.11
N SER A 240 4.15 20.73 11.07
CA SER A 240 4.06 20.04 9.77
C SER A 240 4.23 18.54 9.90
N LEU A 241 5.23 18.10 10.68
CA LEU A 241 5.48 16.69 10.95
C LEU A 241 4.24 16.03 11.60
N ARG A 242 3.67 16.62 12.65
CA ARG A 242 2.46 16.08 13.29
C ARG A 242 1.28 16.08 12.33
N ARG A 243 1.12 17.12 11.50
CA ARG A 243 0.06 17.16 10.48
C ARG A 243 0.21 16.02 9.47
N PHE A 244 1.42 15.78 8.97
CA PHE A 244 1.71 14.69 8.05
C PHE A 244 1.45 13.32 8.68
N VAL A 245 1.89 13.11 9.92
CA VAL A 245 1.72 11.82 10.62
C VAL A 245 0.27 11.57 11.06
N ARG A 246 -0.55 12.62 11.11
CA ARG A 246 -1.99 12.56 11.41
C ARG A 246 -2.88 12.60 10.17
N GLY A 247 -2.30 12.73 8.98
CA GLY A 247 -2.98 13.20 7.77
C GLY A 247 -4.17 12.36 7.30
N ASP A 248 -4.75 12.79 6.18
CA ASP A 248 -6.04 12.36 5.61
C ASP A 248 -6.13 10.89 5.13
N GLY A 249 -5.10 10.07 5.39
CA GLY A 249 -5.04 8.67 5.00
C GLY A 249 -4.20 8.38 3.73
N ASN A 250 -3.68 9.41 3.06
CA ASN A 250 -2.80 9.26 1.89
C ASN A 250 -1.30 9.22 2.23
N ASN A 251 -0.93 9.30 3.51
CA ASN A 251 0.46 9.23 3.96
C ASN A 251 0.84 7.77 4.27
N TYR A 252 1.66 7.17 3.40
CA TYR A 252 2.00 5.74 3.50
C TYR A 252 3.43 5.48 3.92
N ALA A 253 4.32 6.47 3.78
CA ALA A 253 5.71 6.37 4.20
C ALA A 253 6.12 7.52 5.13
N PHE A 254 6.73 7.18 6.26
CA PHE A 254 7.28 8.16 7.18
C PHE A 254 8.70 7.81 7.57
N ALA A 255 9.56 8.81 7.56
CA ALA A 255 10.89 8.71 8.14
C ALA A 255 11.22 9.95 8.97
N PHE A 256 12.02 9.72 10.00
CA PHE A 256 12.55 10.79 10.84
C PHE A 256 14.01 10.55 11.14
N SER A 257 14.87 11.55 10.94
CA SER A 257 16.28 11.55 11.37
C SER A 257 16.52 12.62 12.42
N GLY A 258 16.90 12.23 13.63
CA GLY A 258 17.10 13.19 14.71
C GLY A 258 17.33 12.53 16.07
N HIS A 259 17.18 13.33 17.12
CA HIS A 259 17.16 12.80 18.48
C HIS A 259 15.83 12.08 18.73
N ALA A 260 15.92 10.96 19.42
CA ALA A 260 14.77 10.13 19.71
C ALA A 260 14.94 9.38 21.02
N SER A 261 13.81 8.88 21.49
CA SER A 261 13.64 8.02 22.64
C SER A 261 12.57 6.99 22.30
N PRO A 262 12.33 5.99 23.18
CA PRO A 262 11.25 5.03 22.96
C PRO A 262 9.83 5.62 22.93
N ILE A 263 9.65 6.89 23.28
CA ILE A 263 8.33 7.53 23.39
C ILE A 263 8.21 8.89 22.68
N SER A 264 9.30 9.45 22.19
CA SER A 264 9.28 10.76 21.53
C SER A 264 10.43 10.96 20.54
N LEU A 265 10.15 11.72 19.49
CA LEU A 265 11.09 12.27 18.51
C LEU A 265 11.24 13.78 18.76
N GLY A 266 12.45 14.32 18.64
CA GLY A 266 12.71 15.71 19.01
C GLY A 266 14.10 16.21 18.65
N ASN A 267 14.45 17.37 19.20
CA ASN A 267 15.78 17.99 19.06
C ASN A 267 16.79 17.61 20.15
N GLY A 268 16.40 16.84 21.16
CA GLY A 268 17.31 16.22 22.13
C GLY A 268 17.91 17.13 23.21
N LEU A 269 17.31 18.29 23.50
CA LEU A 269 17.76 19.19 24.55
C LEU A 269 17.42 18.71 25.99
N GLU A 270 18.30 19.02 26.95
CA GLU A 270 18.06 18.89 28.40
C GLU A 270 17.31 20.13 28.95
N TYR A 271 17.50 21.30 28.32
CA TYR A 271 16.76 22.55 28.56
C TYR A 271 16.21 23.10 27.23
N GLY A 272 14.89 23.17 27.08
CA GLY A 272 14.23 23.60 25.83
C GLY A 272 13.92 22.48 24.85
N TYR A 273 13.79 21.24 25.34
CA TYR A 273 13.39 20.07 24.53
C TYR A 273 12.11 20.36 23.76
N VAL A 274 12.21 20.34 22.44
CA VAL A 274 11.02 20.37 21.58
C VAL A 274 10.72 18.93 21.19
N ARG A 275 9.59 18.44 21.68
CA ARG A 275 8.98 17.19 21.23
C ARG A 275 8.28 17.48 19.92
N TYR A 276 8.78 16.89 18.85
CA TYR A 276 8.15 16.99 17.53
C TYR A 276 7.01 15.98 17.41
N LEU A 277 7.23 14.75 17.88
CA LEU A 277 6.25 13.66 17.78
C LEU A 277 6.31 12.77 19.01
N GLY A 278 5.16 12.40 19.57
CA GLY A 278 4.98 11.32 20.52
C GLY A 278 4.15 10.17 19.95
N LEU A 279 4.05 9.07 20.68
CA LEU A 279 3.31 7.87 20.25
C LEU A 279 1.83 8.16 19.92
N ASN A 280 1.18 8.99 20.73
CA ASN A 280 -0.25 9.32 20.58
C ASN A 280 -0.53 10.29 19.43
N ASP A 281 0.51 10.83 18.78
CA ASP A 281 0.35 11.67 17.61
C ASP A 281 0.19 10.86 16.32
N VAL A 282 0.46 9.56 16.36
CA VAL A 282 0.43 8.67 15.20
C VAL A 282 -0.98 8.15 14.96
N THR A 283 -1.52 8.40 13.76
CA THR A 283 -2.76 7.79 13.28
C THR A 283 -2.44 6.69 12.25
N CYS A 284 -3.45 5.90 11.86
CA CYS A 284 -3.28 4.60 11.21
C CYS A 284 -2.77 4.65 9.74
N CYS A 285 -2.63 3.46 9.13
CA CYS A 285 -2.41 3.21 7.69
C CYS A 285 -0.97 3.28 7.10
N TRP A 286 0.07 3.13 7.92
CA TRP A 286 1.45 3.12 7.42
C TRP A 286 1.87 1.83 6.71
N LYS A 287 2.62 1.98 5.61
CA LYS A 287 3.27 0.89 4.87
C LYS A 287 4.78 0.88 5.08
N PHE A 288 5.40 2.03 5.22
CA PHE A 288 6.85 2.13 5.43
C PHE A 288 7.18 3.14 6.51
N VAL A 289 7.92 2.72 7.54
CA VAL A 289 8.37 3.60 8.62
C VAL A 289 9.85 3.39 8.87
N PHE A 290 10.64 4.47 8.86
CA PHE A 290 12.03 4.43 9.30
C PHE A 290 12.33 5.53 10.31
N LEU A 291 12.39 5.17 11.59
CA LEU A 291 12.76 6.05 12.69
C LEU A 291 14.27 5.99 12.94
N ASN A 292 15.01 6.83 12.23
CA ASN A 292 16.46 6.96 12.31
C ASN A 292 16.90 7.85 13.50
N GLY A 293 16.62 7.38 14.70
CA GLY A 293 16.99 8.02 15.97
C GLY A 293 17.31 7.00 17.06
N CYS A 294 17.97 7.42 18.14
CA CYS A 294 18.32 6.52 19.25
C CYS A 294 17.08 5.85 19.87
N ASN A 295 17.19 4.56 20.18
CA ASN A 295 16.19 3.79 20.94
C ASN A 295 14.76 3.76 20.33
N THR A 296 14.60 4.10 19.05
CA THR A 296 13.30 4.06 18.36
C THR A 296 12.77 2.64 18.14
N ALA A 297 13.62 1.64 18.32
CA ALA A 297 13.29 0.23 18.26
C ALA A 297 13.76 -0.53 19.51
N GLU A 298 13.91 0.15 20.66
CA GLU A 298 14.29 -0.48 21.93
C GLU A 298 13.26 -1.56 22.32
N ASP A 299 11.99 -1.24 22.12
CA ASP A 299 10.83 -2.13 22.27
C ASP A 299 9.86 -1.96 21.09
N THR A 300 8.59 -2.30 21.29
CA THR A 300 7.56 -2.35 20.26
C THR A 300 6.73 -1.07 20.16
N ARG A 301 6.85 -0.11 21.10
CA ARG A 301 5.93 1.04 21.22
C ARG A 301 5.80 1.83 19.93
N TRP A 302 6.92 2.17 19.29
CA TRP A 302 6.89 2.92 18.03
C TRP A 302 6.26 2.13 16.90
N ARG A 303 6.69 0.88 16.65
CA ARG A 303 6.10 0.09 15.58
C ARG A 303 4.60 -0.15 15.80
N ASP A 304 4.19 -0.35 17.06
CA ASP A 304 2.81 -0.59 17.43
C ASP A 304 1.97 0.69 17.25
N ALA A 305 2.52 1.87 17.58
CA ALA A 305 1.89 3.18 17.31
C ALA A 305 1.67 3.42 15.80
N PHE A 306 2.61 2.99 14.96
CA PHE A 306 2.46 3.01 13.49
C PHE A 306 1.61 1.86 12.94
N GLY A 307 1.07 0.98 13.79
CA GLY A 307 0.26 -0.17 13.38
C GLY A 307 1.05 -1.22 12.58
N ILE A 308 2.32 -1.42 12.94
CA ILE A 308 3.26 -2.38 12.33
C ILE A 308 3.75 -3.37 13.39
N SER A 309 3.33 -4.62 13.24
CA SER A 309 3.79 -5.75 14.04
C SER A 309 4.84 -6.58 13.30
N GLY A 310 5.42 -7.58 13.99
CA GLY A 310 6.35 -8.52 13.36
C GLY A 310 5.71 -9.42 12.28
N SER A 311 4.37 -9.49 12.22
CA SER A 311 3.59 -10.29 11.26
C SER A 311 2.82 -9.44 10.24
N SER A 312 3.03 -8.12 10.22
CA SER A 312 2.30 -7.24 9.30
C SER A 312 2.72 -7.45 7.84
N ASN A 313 1.80 -7.96 7.02
CA ASN A 313 1.99 -8.14 5.57
C ASN A 313 2.03 -6.80 4.83
N GLY A 314 2.95 -6.64 3.90
CA GLY A 314 3.05 -5.43 3.08
C GLY A 314 3.54 -4.18 3.84
N LYS A 315 4.05 -4.33 5.07
CA LYS A 315 4.51 -3.21 5.92
C LYS A 315 5.96 -3.37 6.35
N ILE A 316 6.65 -2.25 6.53
CA ILE A 316 8.06 -2.21 6.92
C ILE A 316 8.24 -1.20 8.05
N PHE A 317 8.90 -1.62 9.14
CA PHE A 317 9.42 -0.72 10.15
C PHE A 317 10.92 -0.94 10.36
N LEU A 318 11.70 0.15 10.35
CA LEU A 318 13.09 0.18 10.77
C LEU A 318 13.32 1.17 11.90
N GLY A 319 14.19 0.81 12.84
CA GLY A 319 14.66 1.71 13.90
C GLY A 319 15.85 1.15 14.67
N TRP A 320 16.34 1.90 15.65
CA TRP A 320 17.54 1.53 16.42
C TRP A 320 17.18 1.07 17.83
N TYR A 321 17.66 -0.11 18.24
CA TYR A 321 17.30 -0.67 19.56
C TYR A 321 18.21 -0.24 20.71
N LYS A 322 19.25 0.55 20.41
CA LYS A 322 20.15 1.19 21.37
C LYS A 322 20.55 2.57 20.86
N GLY A 323 21.24 3.34 21.71
CA GLY A 323 21.93 4.55 21.31
C GLY A 323 22.93 4.28 20.18
N ILE A 324 22.96 5.16 19.18
CA ILE A 324 23.78 5.01 17.98
C ILE A 324 24.54 6.31 17.70
N LYS A 325 25.78 6.18 17.21
CA LYS A 325 26.59 7.33 16.81
C LYS A 325 26.05 7.91 15.50
N LEU A 326 26.06 9.24 15.39
CA LEU A 326 25.52 9.95 14.23
C LEU A 326 26.21 9.58 12.91
N GLY A 327 27.53 9.36 12.94
CA GLY A 327 28.27 8.87 11.77
C GLY A 327 27.79 7.50 11.31
N THR A 328 27.44 6.60 12.25
CA THR A 328 26.93 5.26 11.91
C THR A 328 25.53 5.32 11.32
N MET A 329 24.66 6.24 11.77
CA MET A 329 23.36 6.48 11.13
C MET A 329 23.53 6.94 9.67
N LEU A 330 24.43 7.91 9.43
CA LEU A 330 24.67 8.44 8.10
C LEU A 330 25.29 7.38 7.17
N ASP A 331 26.29 6.63 7.64
CA ASP A 331 26.90 5.53 6.91
C ASP A 331 25.85 4.48 6.51
N PHE A 332 24.99 4.07 7.45
CA PHE A 332 23.92 3.10 7.21
C PHE A 332 22.94 3.59 6.13
N THR A 333 22.41 4.80 6.27
CA THR A 333 21.43 5.35 5.30
C THR A 333 22.05 5.53 3.91
N GLY A 334 23.32 5.92 3.82
CA GLY A 334 24.07 5.99 2.56
C GLY A 334 24.25 4.62 1.90
N ASN A 335 24.64 3.61 2.67
CA ASN A 335 24.78 2.23 2.19
C ASN A 335 23.43 1.65 1.76
N LEU A 336 22.38 1.81 2.57
CA LEU A 336 21.05 1.31 2.26
C LEU A 336 20.50 1.93 0.97
N LYS A 337 20.68 3.25 0.78
CA LYS A 337 20.36 3.95 -0.47
C LYS A 337 21.06 3.31 -1.67
N HIS A 338 22.36 3.00 -1.54
CA HIS A 338 23.10 2.32 -2.61
C HIS A 338 22.53 0.92 -2.90
N GLN A 339 22.25 0.13 -1.86
CA GLN A 339 21.76 -1.24 -2.03
C GLN A 339 20.36 -1.30 -2.64
N VAL A 340 19.44 -0.43 -2.20
CA VAL A 340 18.07 -0.33 -2.76
C VAL A 340 18.11 0.06 -4.24
N ARG A 341 18.99 1.00 -4.62
CA ARG A 341 19.15 1.42 -6.02
C ARG A 341 19.79 0.36 -6.91
N ARG A 342 20.82 -0.33 -6.40
CA ARG A 342 21.58 -1.31 -7.18
C ARG A 342 20.86 -2.66 -7.31
N ASN A 343 19.98 -2.98 -6.37
CA ASN A 343 19.28 -4.26 -6.31
C ASN A 343 17.75 -4.05 -6.23
N PRO A 344 17.14 -3.42 -7.24
CA PRO A 344 15.73 -3.03 -7.19
C PRO A 344 14.76 -4.22 -7.14
N SER A 345 15.17 -5.39 -7.65
CA SER A 345 14.41 -6.65 -7.64
C SER A 345 14.57 -7.47 -6.36
N LYS A 346 15.38 -7.01 -5.39
CA LYS A 346 15.55 -7.68 -4.11
C LYS A 346 14.59 -7.13 -3.07
N THR A 347 14.25 -7.97 -2.09
CA THR A 347 13.43 -7.55 -0.95
C THR A 347 14.13 -6.43 -0.18
N PHE A 348 13.34 -5.54 0.42
CA PHE A 348 13.89 -4.44 1.21
C PHE A 348 14.75 -4.98 2.35
N TYR A 349 14.29 -6.04 3.03
CA TYR A 349 15.05 -6.72 4.08
C TYR A 349 16.41 -7.24 3.59
N SER A 350 16.46 -7.83 2.39
CA SER A 350 17.73 -8.27 1.79
C SER A 350 18.68 -7.10 1.53
N ASN A 351 18.15 -5.95 1.12
CA ASN A 351 18.95 -4.72 0.95
C ASN A 351 19.42 -4.13 2.28
N VAL A 352 18.65 -4.29 3.36
CA VAL A 352 19.07 -3.96 4.73
C VAL A 352 20.23 -4.85 5.18
N LEU A 353 20.15 -6.17 4.95
CA LEU A 353 21.23 -7.10 5.27
C LEU A 353 22.53 -6.71 4.54
N ARG A 354 22.47 -6.43 3.23
CA ARG A 354 23.63 -5.94 2.47
C ARG A 354 24.16 -4.61 2.98
N ALA A 355 23.30 -3.72 3.48
CA ALA A 355 23.71 -2.42 4.00
C ALA A 355 24.46 -2.51 5.33
N ILE A 356 24.18 -3.55 6.14
CA ILE A 356 24.85 -3.80 7.42
C ILE A 356 26.06 -4.74 7.32
N GLU A 357 26.26 -5.43 6.20
CA GLU A 357 27.43 -6.28 5.92
C GLU A 357 28.71 -5.45 5.68
N LYS A 358 29.16 -4.73 6.71
CA LYS A 358 30.44 -4.00 6.74
C LYS A 358 31.33 -4.58 7.86
N PRO A 359 32.49 -5.18 7.53
CA PRO A 359 33.42 -5.69 8.53
C PRO A 359 33.78 -4.62 9.57
N GLY A 360 33.75 -5.01 10.86
CA GLY A 360 34.14 -4.13 11.97
C GLY A 360 33.11 -3.08 12.40
N THR A 361 31.89 -3.09 11.84
CA THR A 361 30.81 -2.18 12.25
C THR A 361 29.58 -2.98 12.70
N TYR A 362 29.12 -2.75 13.94
CA TYR A 362 27.91 -3.37 14.45
C TYR A 362 26.74 -2.36 14.40
N TYR A 363 25.70 -2.70 13.66
CA TYR A 363 24.51 -1.87 13.50
C TYR A 363 23.41 -2.36 14.45
N TYR A 364 23.00 -1.51 15.40
CA TYR A 364 21.89 -1.80 16.32
C TYR A 364 20.52 -1.62 15.66
N ILE A 365 20.37 -2.01 14.39
CA ILE A 365 19.12 -1.85 13.64
C ILE A 365 18.16 -3.00 13.96
N ARG A 366 16.87 -2.72 14.04
CA ARG A 366 15.81 -3.72 14.01
C ARG A 366 14.91 -3.51 12.81
N PHE A 367 14.40 -4.62 12.32
CA PHE A 367 13.44 -4.69 11.24
C PHE A 367 12.20 -5.43 11.73
N TRP A 368 11.02 -4.85 11.51
CA TRP A 368 9.73 -5.52 11.70
C TRP A 368 8.84 -5.32 10.49
N GLY A 369 7.83 -6.20 10.37
CA GLY A 369 6.99 -6.31 9.20
C GLY A 369 7.52 -7.33 8.19
N ASP A 370 7.13 -7.16 6.95
CA ASP A 370 7.29 -8.13 5.87
C ASP A 370 8.71 -8.10 5.28
N LYS A 371 9.39 -9.24 5.35
CA LYS A 371 10.77 -9.42 4.86
C LYS A 371 10.84 -9.83 3.38
N ASN A 372 9.72 -10.19 2.79
CA ASN A 372 9.62 -10.75 1.45
C ASN A 372 9.24 -9.72 0.40
N ILE A 373 8.82 -8.52 0.81
CA ILE A 373 8.49 -7.43 -0.10
C ILE A 373 9.71 -6.58 -0.45
N SER A 374 9.68 -5.98 -1.64
CA SER A 374 10.61 -4.93 -2.06
C SER A 374 10.38 -3.60 -1.33
N GLY A 375 9.21 -3.43 -0.72
CA GLY A 375 8.74 -2.15 -0.18
C GLY A 375 8.35 -1.14 -1.26
N ARG A 376 8.34 -1.58 -2.53
CA ARG A 376 7.92 -0.75 -3.66
C ARG A 376 6.41 -0.62 -3.70
N VAL A 377 5.93 0.50 -4.21
CA VAL A 377 4.52 0.88 -4.17
C VAL A 377 3.96 1.35 -5.49
#